data_AF-A0A932UWV2-F1
#
_entry.id   AF-A0A932UWV2-F1
#
_cell.length_a   1.000
_cell.length_b   1.000
_cell.length_c   1.000
_cell.angle_alpha   90.00
_cell.angle_beta   90.00
_cell.angle_gamma   90.00
#
_symmetry.space_group_name_H-M   'P 1'
#
loop_
_entity.id
_entity.type
_entity.pdbx_description
1 polymer ?
#
loop_
_entity_poly.entity_id
_entity_poly.type
_entity_poly.pdbx_seq_one_letter_code
_entity_poly.pdbx_strand_id
1 'polypeptide(L)'
;MITRPAKFASSQGLLLVEAVLSAVVIAVGLVFISRGLANQLKTLQRLEQYDGLLSLAREKLLELETDALTTHTLPPAKSGTCEAPFADYRWTITTKAYDLLKDPSDQPLAREIILSIRQGAGRTSVRLSALWPIEWIPSEWR
;
A
#
# COMPACT_ATOMS: atom_id res chain seq x y z
N MET A 1 -71.72 13.34 35.20
CA MET A 1 -71.84 14.64 34.51
C MET A 1 -70.43 15.17 34.26
N ILE A 2 -70.00 15.06 33.00
CA ILE A 2 -68.97 15.83 32.29
C ILE A 2 -67.52 15.78 32.82
N THR A 3 -66.80 14.76 32.38
CA THR A 3 -65.34 14.76 32.16
C THR A 3 -64.95 15.93 31.25
N ARG A 4 -64.13 16.86 31.75
CA ARG A 4 -63.53 17.92 30.92
C ARG A 4 -62.47 17.30 29.99
N PRO A 5 -62.53 17.53 28.67
CA PRO A 5 -61.49 17.05 27.77
C PRO A 5 -60.25 17.93 27.91
N ALA A 6 -59.07 17.30 28.00
CA ALA A 6 -57.79 17.95 27.82
C ALA A 6 -57.67 18.44 26.37
N LYS A 7 -58.18 19.64 26.10
CA LYS A 7 -57.97 20.35 24.84
C LYS A 7 -56.76 21.25 25.01
N PHE A 8 -55.66 20.88 24.38
CA PHE A 8 -54.77 21.72 23.55
C PHE A 8 -53.53 20.88 23.25
N ALA A 9 -53.70 19.87 22.38
CA ALA A 9 -52.58 19.33 21.63
C ALA A 9 -52.08 20.46 20.72
N SER A 10 -51.02 21.15 21.14
CA SER A 10 -50.36 22.21 20.38
C SER A 10 -49.69 21.58 19.15
N SER A 11 -50.40 21.61 18.02
CA SER A 11 -49.90 21.17 16.71
C SER A 11 -48.60 21.87 16.33
N GLN A 12 -48.41 23.12 16.77
CA GLN A 12 -47.17 23.88 16.57
C GLN A 12 -45.99 23.33 17.38
N GLY A 13 -46.20 22.85 18.60
CA GLY A 13 -45.16 22.20 19.40
C GLY A 13 -44.74 20.85 18.81
N LEU A 14 -45.71 20.09 18.29
CA LEU A 14 -45.44 18.81 17.61
C LEU A 14 -44.65 19.03 16.30
N LEU A 15 -45.04 20.01 15.48
CA LEU A 15 -44.36 20.37 14.24
C LEU A 15 -42.92 20.85 14.48
N LEU A 16 -42.69 21.62 15.54
CA LEU A 16 -41.34 22.09 15.89
C LEU A 16 -40.45 20.90 16.31
N VAL A 17 -40.98 19.98 17.12
CA VAL A 17 -40.26 18.76 17.51
C VAL A 17 -39.94 17.90 16.28
N GLU A 18 -40.90 17.71 15.37
CA GLU A 18 -40.69 16.96 14.12
C GLU A 18 -39.63 17.60 13.22
N ALA A 19 -39.67 18.92 13.07
CA ALA A 19 -38.68 19.67 12.29
C ALA A 19 -37.28 19.57 12.89
N VAL A 20 -37.17 19.70 14.22
CA VAL A 20 -35.89 19.54 14.93
C VAL A 20 -35.37 18.11 14.80
N LEU A 21 -36.24 17.11 14.96
CA LEU A 21 -35.85 15.71 14.85
C LEU A 21 -35.40 15.36 13.43
N SER A 22 -36.10 15.88 12.42
CA SER A 22 -35.70 15.75 11.02
C SER A 22 -34.35 16.41 10.75
N ALA A 23 -34.13 17.62 11.26
CA ALA A 23 -32.85 18.32 11.14
C ALA A 23 -31.70 17.55 11.82
N VAL A 24 -31.95 16.96 12.99
CA VAL A 24 -30.97 16.13 13.70
C VAL A 24 -30.64 14.87 12.90
N VAL A 25 -31.64 14.17 12.37
CA VAL A 25 -31.42 12.97 11.55
C VAL A 25 -30.61 13.31 10.29
N ILE A 26 -30.93 14.42 9.61
CA ILE A 26 -30.19 14.90 8.43
C ILE A 26 -28.75 15.24 8.81
N ALA A 27 -28.55 15.99 9.90
CA ALA A 27 -27.21 16.38 10.36
C ALA A 27 -26.36 15.15 10.70
N VAL A 28 -26.91 14.19 11.44
CA VAL A 28 -26.24 12.93 11.78
C VAL A 28 -25.91 12.14 10.50
N GLY A 29 -26.86 12.03 9.56
CA GLY A 29 -26.65 11.39 8.27
C GLY A 29 -25.50 12.01 7.48
N LEU A 30 -25.43 13.35 7.40
CA LEU A 30 -24.34 14.08 6.75
C LEU A 30 -22.98 13.85 7.43
N VAL A 31 -22.93 13.75 8.76
CA VAL A 31 -21.70 13.40 9.47
C VAL A 31 -21.22 12.00 9.11
N PHE A 32 -22.12 11.02 9.00
CA PHE A 32 -21.73 9.67 8.59
C PHE A 32 -21.26 9.62 7.14
N ILE A 33 -21.94 10.31 6.22
CA ILE A 33 -21.55 10.39 4.81
C ILE A 33 -20.18 11.05 4.66
N SER A 34 -19.95 12.19 5.31
CA SER A 34 -18.66 12.90 5.27
C SER A 34 -17.52 12.07 5.86
N ARG A 35 -17.75 11.35 6.96
CA ARG A 35 -16.78 10.40 7.51
C ARG A 35 -16.49 9.24 6.56
N GLY A 36 -17.52 8.70 5.89
CA GLY A 36 -17.37 7.68 4.87
C GLY A 36 -16.49 8.14 3.71
N LEU A 37 -16.78 9.32 3.16
CA LEU A 37 -16.00 9.94 2.09
C LEU A 37 -14.55 10.21 2.52
N ALA A 38 -14.34 10.74 3.72
CA ALA A 38 -12.99 10.98 4.25
C ALA A 38 -12.18 9.69 4.38
N ASN A 39 -12.81 8.58 4.77
CA ASN A 39 -12.16 7.28 4.83
C ASN A 39 -11.85 6.74 3.42
N GLN A 40 -12.78 6.88 2.47
CA GLN A 40 -12.54 6.49 1.08
C GLN A 40 -11.37 7.25 0.44
N LEU A 41 -11.29 8.57 0.67
CA LEU A 41 -10.16 9.40 0.22
C LEU A 41 -8.83 8.94 0.81
N LYS A 42 -8.80 8.63 2.11
CA LYS A 42 -7.59 8.08 2.76
C LYS A 42 -7.17 6.74 2.16
N THR A 43 -8.13 5.89 1.82
CA THR A 43 -7.84 4.59 1.18
C THR A 43 -7.31 4.80 -0.23
N LEU A 44 -7.92 5.69 -1.03
CA LEU A 44 -7.45 6.02 -2.38
C LEU A 44 -6.01 6.56 -2.36
N GLN A 45 -5.71 7.49 -1.45
CA GLN A 45 -4.37 8.03 -1.30
C GLN A 45 -3.33 6.95 -0.95
N ARG A 46 -3.70 5.97 -0.12
CA ARG A 46 -2.82 4.83 0.20
C ARG A 46 -2.62 3.90 -0.99
N LEU A 47 -3.67 3.68 -1.79
CA LEU A 47 -3.60 2.87 -3.00
C LEU A 47 -2.69 3.54 -4.05
N GLU A 48 -2.83 4.84 -4.26
CA GLU A 48 -1.96 5.62 -5.14
C GLU A 48 -0.49 5.55 -4.71
N GLN A 49 -0.22 5.72 -3.41
CA GLN A 49 1.14 5.56 -2.86
C GLN A 49 1.70 4.15 -3.08
N TYR A 50 0.86 3.13 -2.90
CA TYR A 50 1.26 1.73 -3.10
C TYR A 50 1.54 1.43 -4.57
N ASP A 51 0.72 1.93 -5.48
CA ASP A 51 0.90 1.73 -6.92
C ASP A 51 2.16 2.42 -7.43
N GLY A 52 2.43 3.65 -6.98
CA GLY A 52 3.68 4.35 -7.28
C GLY A 52 4.91 3.60 -6.77
N LEU A 53 4.85 3.07 -5.54
CA LEU A 53 5.92 2.24 -4.98
C LEU A 53 6.12 0.94 -5.74
N LEU A 54 5.04 0.30 -6.20
CA LEU A 54 5.10 -0.91 -7.00
C LEU A 54 5.73 -0.66 -8.37
N SER A 55 5.36 0.45 -9.02
CA SER A 55 5.97 0.88 -10.28
C SER A 55 7.47 1.11 -10.11
N LEU A 56 7.87 1.84 -9.06
CA LEU A 56 9.28 2.09 -8.74
C LEU A 56 10.05 0.78 -8.48
N ALA A 57 9.44 -0.16 -7.77
CA ALA A 57 10.03 -1.45 -7.51
C ALA A 57 10.21 -2.28 -8.79
N ARG A 58 9.23 -2.24 -9.71
CA ARG A 58 9.34 -2.90 -11.01
C ARG A 58 10.43 -2.29 -11.87
N GLU A 59 10.48 -0.97 -11.94
CA GLU A 59 11.50 -0.24 -12.70
C GLU A 59 12.91 -0.59 -12.20
N LYS A 60 13.13 -0.55 -10.87
CA LYS A 60 14.43 -0.95 -10.30
C LYS A 60 14.76 -2.42 -10.50
N LEU A 61 13.76 -3.31 -10.48
CA LEU A 61 13.99 -4.72 -10.77
C LEU A 61 14.39 -4.92 -12.25
N LEU A 62 13.72 -4.24 -13.18
CA LEU A 62 14.05 -4.27 -14.61
C LEU A 62 15.43 -3.68 -14.91
N GLU A 63 15.82 -2.60 -14.23
CA GLU A 63 17.16 -2.02 -14.34
C GLU A 63 18.23 -3.06 -13.95
N LEU A 64 18.05 -3.72 -12.80
CA LEU A 64 18.96 -4.77 -12.35
C LEU A 64 19.00 -5.97 -13.29
N GLU A 65 17.85 -6.38 -13.84
CA GLU A 65 17.78 -7.46 -14.84
C GLU A 65 18.50 -7.07 -16.13
N THR A 66 18.33 -5.82 -16.57
CA THR A 66 19.00 -5.30 -17.77
C THR A 66 20.51 -5.23 -17.57
N ASP A 67 20.97 -4.78 -16.41
CA ASP A 67 22.39 -4.73 -16.05
C ASP A 67 23.01 -6.13 -15.96
N ALA A 68 22.29 -7.09 -15.37
CA ALA A 68 22.70 -8.48 -15.31
C ALA A 68 22.85 -9.09 -16.73
N LEU A 69 21.91 -8.81 -17.63
CA LEU A 69 21.93 -9.29 -19.00
C LEU A 69 23.03 -8.64 -19.85
N THR A 70 23.25 -7.33 -19.71
CA THR A 70 24.14 -6.56 -20.59
C THR A 70 25.59 -6.56 -20.14
N THR A 71 25.83 -6.41 -18.83
CA THR A 71 27.16 -6.18 -18.27
C THR A 71 27.65 -7.39 -17.46
N HIS A 72 26.78 -8.39 -17.22
CA HIS A 72 27.04 -9.57 -16.36
C HIS A 72 27.60 -9.21 -14.97
N THR A 73 27.38 -7.96 -14.54
CA THR A 73 27.91 -7.40 -13.30
C THR A 73 26.79 -6.59 -12.67
N LEU A 74 26.09 -7.21 -11.73
CA LEU A 74 25.19 -6.49 -10.84
C LEU A 74 26.02 -5.59 -9.91
N PRO A 75 25.48 -4.44 -9.49
CA PRO A 75 26.16 -3.56 -8.55
C PRO A 75 26.49 -4.31 -7.25
N PRO A 76 27.64 -4.08 -6.60
CA PRO A 76 28.00 -4.78 -5.36
C PRO A 76 27.06 -4.42 -4.20
N ALA A 77 26.45 -3.23 -4.25
CA ALA A 77 25.59 -2.71 -3.19
C ALA A 77 24.23 -3.42 -3.15
N LYS A 78 23.93 -4.07 -2.02
CA LYS A 78 22.60 -4.65 -1.72
C LYS A 78 21.59 -3.62 -1.21
N SER A 79 21.93 -2.34 -1.22
CA SER A 79 21.04 -1.26 -0.75
C SER A 79 21.44 0.09 -1.29
N GLY A 80 20.48 0.98 -1.47
CA GLY A 80 20.73 2.37 -1.87
C GLY A 80 19.50 3.25 -1.70
N THR A 81 19.65 4.50 -2.11
CA THR A 81 18.54 5.45 -2.25
C THR A 81 18.02 5.43 -3.68
N CYS A 82 16.72 5.64 -3.87
CA CYS A 82 16.15 5.86 -5.19
C CYS A 82 16.55 7.26 -5.70
N GLU A 83 16.52 7.44 -7.02
CA GLU A 83 16.81 8.73 -7.64
C GLU A 83 15.62 9.70 -7.52
N ALA A 84 15.86 10.98 -7.79
CA ALA A 84 14.79 11.99 -7.81
C ALA A 84 13.71 11.62 -8.84
N PRO A 85 12.41 11.77 -8.53
CA PRO A 85 11.82 12.47 -7.38
C PRO A 85 11.68 11.63 -6.10
N PHE A 86 12.15 10.38 -6.09
CA PHE A 86 11.94 9.41 -5.00
C PHE A 86 13.12 9.32 -4.02
N ALA A 87 13.87 10.40 -3.81
CA ALA A 87 15.08 10.40 -2.98
C ALA A 87 14.87 9.93 -1.52
N ASP A 88 13.65 10.07 -1.00
CA ASP A 88 13.27 9.61 0.34
C ASP A 88 13.07 8.08 0.44
N TYR A 89 13.05 7.38 -0.69
CA TYR A 89 12.87 5.93 -0.74
C TYR A 89 14.22 5.22 -0.74
N ARG A 90 14.29 4.14 0.02
CA ARG A 90 15.45 3.26 0.09
C ARG A 90 15.08 1.90 -0.45
N TRP A 91 15.94 1.36 -1.29
CA TRP A 91 15.81 0.01 -1.80
C TRP A 91 16.85 -0.89 -1.13
N THR A 92 16.48 -2.16 -0.98
CA THR A 92 17.32 -3.21 -0.41
C THR A 92 17.09 -4.50 -1.17
N ILE A 93 18.14 -5.25 -1.43
CA ILE A 93 18.12 -6.53 -2.14
C ILE A 93 18.57 -7.61 -1.16
N THR A 94 17.76 -8.65 -1.05
CA THR A 94 18.11 -9.85 -0.29
C THR A 94 18.04 -11.05 -1.22
N THR A 95 18.98 -11.98 -1.07
CA THR A 95 19.04 -13.18 -1.90
C THR A 95 18.73 -14.39 -1.03
N LYS A 96 17.96 -15.34 -1.56
CA LYS A 96 17.63 -16.59 -0.89
C LYS A 96 17.85 -17.74 -1.85
N ALA A 97 18.47 -18.82 -1.36
CA ALA A 97 18.62 -20.04 -2.17
C ALA A 97 17.24 -20.60 -2.53
N TYR A 98 17.06 -21.01 -3.78
CA TYR A 98 15.83 -21.63 -4.24
C TYR A 98 16.03 -23.15 -4.31
N ASP A 99 15.59 -23.84 -3.26
CA ASP A 99 15.90 -25.27 -3.03
C ASP A 99 15.19 -26.25 -3.98
N LEU A 100 14.27 -25.76 -4.83
CA LEU A 100 13.48 -26.61 -5.73
C LEU A 100 14.16 -26.87 -7.08
N LEU A 101 15.15 -26.05 -7.46
CA LEU A 101 15.93 -26.20 -8.69
C LEU A 101 17.38 -26.51 -8.32
N LYS A 102 17.66 -27.79 -8.12
CA LYS A 102 18.98 -28.30 -7.78
C LYS A 102 19.52 -29.15 -8.93
N ASP A 103 20.78 -28.92 -9.26
CA ASP A 103 21.52 -29.81 -10.15
C ASP A 103 21.70 -31.18 -9.48
N PRO A 104 21.91 -32.30 -10.21
CA PRO A 104 22.39 -33.57 -9.67
C PRO A 104 23.56 -33.48 -8.66
N SER A 105 24.32 -32.38 -8.69
CA SER A 105 25.40 -32.08 -7.74
C SER A 105 24.95 -31.34 -6.46
N ASP A 106 23.64 -31.23 -6.20
CA ASP A 106 23.00 -30.53 -5.05
C ASP A 106 23.31 -29.01 -4.99
N GLN A 107 23.75 -28.42 -6.11
CA GLN A 107 23.99 -26.98 -6.22
C GLN A 107 22.71 -26.24 -6.68
N PRO A 108 22.37 -25.08 -6.07
CA PRO A 108 21.21 -24.30 -6.48
C PRO A 108 21.44 -23.69 -7.87
N LEU A 109 20.58 -24.03 -8.84
CA LEU A 109 20.62 -23.51 -10.21
C LEU A 109 20.10 -22.08 -10.31
N ALA A 110 19.23 -21.70 -9.37
CA ALA A 110 18.62 -20.37 -9.29
C ALA A 110 18.56 -19.87 -7.85
N ARG A 111 18.43 -18.55 -7.69
CA ARG A 111 18.12 -17.93 -6.40
C ARG A 111 16.95 -16.98 -6.53
N GLU A 112 16.22 -16.88 -5.43
CA GLU A 112 15.18 -15.88 -5.26
C GLU A 112 15.85 -14.57 -4.86
N ILE A 113 15.65 -13.54 -5.68
CA ILE A 113 16.08 -12.17 -5.44
C ILE A 113 14.87 -11.39 -4.97
N ILE A 114 15.00 -10.81 -3.79
CA ILE A 114 13.94 -10.09 -3.11
C ILE A 114 14.34 -8.62 -3.04
N LEU A 115 13.68 -7.80 -3.86
CA LEU A 115 13.80 -6.35 -3.82
C LEU A 115 12.75 -5.79 -2.87
N SER A 116 13.19 -5.04 -1.86
CA SER A 116 12.31 -4.33 -0.93
C SER A 116 12.57 -2.83 -1.01
N ILE A 117 11.53 -2.07 -1.33
CA ILE A 117 11.55 -0.60 -1.31
C ILE A 117 10.74 -0.10 -0.12
N ARG A 118 11.34 0.80 0.66
CA ARG A 118 10.71 1.41 1.83
C ARG A 118 10.93 2.91 1.83
N GLN A 119 9.88 3.65 2.19
CA GLN A 119 10.00 5.08 2.46
C GLN A 119 10.75 5.31 3.78
N GLY A 120 11.78 6.16 3.78
CA GLY A 120 12.71 6.31 4.92
C GLY A 120 12.04 6.58 6.27
N ALA A 121 11.06 7.49 6.32
CA ALA A 121 10.28 7.79 7.53
C ALA A 121 8.90 7.10 7.54
N GLY A 122 8.56 6.35 6.50
CA GLY A 122 7.22 5.78 6.28
C GLY A 122 7.05 4.35 6.78
N ARG A 123 5.78 3.94 6.86
CA ARG A 123 5.37 2.54 7.11
C ARG A 123 5.12 1.75 5.82
N THR A 124 5.09 2.42 4.67
CA THR A 124 4.78 1.78 3.39
C THR A 124 6.05 1.14 2.84
N SER A 125 5.95 -0.15 2.53
CA SER A 125 7.00 -0.91 1.88
C SER A 125 6.40 -1.85 0.84
N VAL A 126 7.09 -2.02 -0.28
CA VAL A 126 6.76 -3.00 -1.30
C VAL A 126 7.91 -4.00 -1.39
N ARG A 127 7.55 -5.27 -1.57
CA ARG A 127 8.49 -6.35 -1.79
C ARG A 127 8.14 -7.05 -3.09
N LEU A 128 9.13 -7.17 -3.96
CA LEU A 128 9.08 -7.97 -5.18
C LEU A 128 10.10 -9.10 -5.08
N SER A 129 9.74 -10.25 -5.63
CA SER A 129 10.61 -11.42 -5.71
C SER A 129 10.70 -11.89 -7.17
N ALA A 130 11.91 -12.13 -7.64
CA ALA A 130 12.18 -12.74 -8.94
C ALA A 130 13.13 -13.92 -8.77
N LEU A 131 13.04 -14.90 -9.67
CA LEU A 131 13.99 -16.02 -9.71
C LEU A 131 15.03 -15.72 -10.77
N TRP A 132 16.29 -15.60 -10.36
CA TRP A 132 17.40 -15.38 -11.27
C TRP A 132 18.32 -16.60 -11.34
N PRO A 133 18.84 -16.94 -12.52
CA PRO A 133 19.89 -17.95 -12.67
C PRO A 133 21.13 -17.60 -11.82
N ILE A 134 21.81 -18.61 -11.27
CA ILE A 134 23.00 -18.38 -10.43
C ILE A 134 24.16 -17.70 -11.17
N GLU A 135 24.17 -17.80 -12.50
CA GLU A 135 25.14 -17.18 -13.40
C GLU A 135 25.04 -15.66 -13.40
N TRP A 136 23.84 -15.11 -13.20
CA TRP A 136 23.60 -13.67 -13.20
C TRP A 136 23.96 -13.02 -11.86
N ILE A 137 24.17 -13.84 -10.82
CA ILE A 137 24.34 -13.37 -9.44
C ILE A 137 25.83 -13.32 -9.08
N PRO A 138 26.37 -12.15 -8.68
CA PRO A 138 27.73 -12.02 -8.19
C PRO A 138 28.03 -12.99 -7.05
N SER A 139 29.25 -13.48 -6.97
CA SER A 139 29.71 -14.34 -5.88
C SER A 139 29.53 -13.70 -4.50
N GLU A 140 29.61 -12.38 -4.40
CA GLU A 140 29.39 -11.60 -3.16
C GLU A 140 27.93 -11.64 -2.65
N TRP A 141 27.01 -12.04 -3.52
CA TRP A 141 25.58 -12.17 -3.23
C TRP A 141 25.15 -13.63 -3.02
N ARG A 142 26.08 -14.58 -3.21
CA ARG A 142 25.88 -16.00 -2.90
C ARG A 142 25.98 -16.28 -1.40
#